data_AF-A0A0V1BLJ8-F1
#
_entry.id   AF-A0A0V1BLJ8-F1
#
_cell.length_a   1.000
_cell.length_b   1.000
_cell.length_c   1.000
_cell.angle_alpha   90.00
_cell.angle_beta   90.00
_cell.angle_gamma   90.00
#
_symmetry.space_group_name_H-M   'P 1'
#
loop_
_entity.id
_entity.type
_entity.pdbx_description
1 polymer ?
#
loop_
_entity_poly.entity_id
_entity_poly.type
_entity_poly.pdbx_seq_one_letter_code
_entity_poly.pdbx_strand_id
1 'polypeptide(L)'
;MCTYRFEFPRKRLGYLSFDDLCVCCIKMINCWSNRAFEEMETESDIWLSREFLASIKDAKILCERSTIDELKNRLNRRLISVLSPAAFINFKCNSRSYCKVVINIGMELSQGRELRDFFVDIFENIIIPCHEGRWTKDDLRKFCFELMKELSDMLLKLKQDSFLVDIWNRYLDVFTVCVTQML
;
A
#
# COMPACT_ATOMS: atom_id res chain seq x y z
N MET A 1 -5.86 -25.69 6.30
CA MET A 1 -5.10 -24.83 5.38
C MET A 1 -5.99 -23.64 5.02
N CYS A 2 -5.64 -22.42 5.41
CA CYS A 2 -6.41 -21.23 5.04
C CYS A 2 -5.99 -20.78 3.64
N THR A 3 -6.81 -21.08 2.63
CA THR A 3 -6.57 -20.62 1.26
C THR A 3 -7.18 -19.23 1.08
N TYR A 4 -6.34 -18.23 0.81
CA TYR A 4 -6.80 -16.89 0.42
C TYR A 4 -6.88 -16.83 -1.10
N ARG A 5 -8.03 -16.38 -1.62
CA ARG A 5 -8.29 -16.26 -3.06
C ARG A 5 -8.60 -14.82 -3.40
N PHE A 6 -7.71 -14.17 -4.15
CA PHE A 6 -7.95 -12.83 -4.69
C PHE A 6 -8.97 -12.88 -5.84
N GLU A 7 -9.78 -11.83 -5.96
CA GLU A 7 -10.78 -11.70 -7.00
C GLU A 7 -10.31 -10.74 -8.10
N PHE A 8 -10.43 -11.19 -9.35
CA PHE A 8 -10.05 -10.42 -10.53
C PHE A 8 -11.24 -10.34 -11.48
N PRO A 9 -12.11 -9.33 -11.34
CA PRO A 9 -13.18 -9.12 -12.29
C PRO A 9 -12.58 -8.84 -13.67
N ARG A 10 -12.95 -9.64 -14.69
CA ARG A 10 -12.37 -9.63 -16.05
C ARG A 10 -12.20 -8.24 -16.68
N LYS A 11 -13.06 -7.26 -16.32
CA LYS A 11 -13.02 -5.90 -16.88
C LYS A 11 -12.00 -4.97 -16.22
N ARG A 12 -11.63 -5.19 -14.95
CA ARG A 12 -10.86 -4.23 -14.15
C ARG A 12 -9.36 -4.51 -14.13
N LEU A 13 -8.93 -5.74 -14.43
CA LEU A 13 -7.52 -6.14 -14.36
C LEU A 13 -7.07 -6.99 -15.56
N GLY A 14 -7.89 -7.05 -16.62
CA GLY A 14 -7.66 -7.93 -17.78
C GLY A 14 -6.46 -7.55 -18.67
N TYR A 15 -5.81 -6.41 -18.41
CA TYR A 15 -4.60 -5.98 -19.12
C TYR A 15 -3.31 -6.48 -18.46
N LEU A 16 -3.39 -6.96 -17.21
CA LEU A 16 -2.23 -7.51 -16.49
C LEU A 16 -1.91 -8.91 -16.99
N SER A 17 -0.62 -9.16 -17.22
CA SER A 17 -0.11 -10.51 -17.48
C SER A 17 -0.02 -11.32 -16.19
N PHE A 18 0.17 -12.63 -16.34
CA PHE A 18 0.45 -13.50 -15.20
C PHE A 18 1.75 -13.10 -14.48
N ASP A 19 2.78 -12.71 -15.23
CA ASP A 19 4.07 -12.31 -14.67
C ASP A 19 3.94 -11.04 -13.81
N ASP A 20 3.11 -10.08 -14.25
CA ASP A 20 2.80 -8.87 -13.47
C ASP A 20 2.20 -9.24 -12.11
N LEU A 21 1.26 -10.19 -12.09
CA LEU A 21 0.63 -10.68 -10.85
C LEU A 21 1.61 -11.46 -9.99
N CYS A 22 2.49 -12.27 -10.60
CA CYS A 22 3.52 -13.02 -9.88
C CYS A 22 4.46 -12.10 -9.11
N VAL A 23 4.91 -11.00 -9.71
CA VAL A 23 5.78 -10.02 -9.04
C VAL A 23 5.11 -9.48 -7.77
N CYS A 24 3.83 -9.09 -7.87
CA CYS A 24 3.06 -8.61 -6.72
C CYS A 24 2.89 -9.68 -5.63
N CYS A 25 2.49 -10.89 -6.02
CA CYS A 25 2.24 -12.00 -5.10
C CYS A 25 3.52 -12.46 -4.39
N ILE A 26 4.66 -12.52 -5.09
CA ILE A 26 5.96 -12.85 -4.49
C ILE A 26 6.32 -11.80 -3.44
N LYS A 27 6.10 -10.52 -3.74
CA LYS A 27 6.34 -9.44 -2.78
C LYS A 27 5.44 -9.57 -1.54
N MET A 28 4.15 -9.85 -1.74
CA MET A 28 3.22 -10.13 -0.63
C MET A 28 3.70 -11.27 0.26
N ILE A 29 4.10 -12.39 -0.34
CA ILE A 29 4.61 -13.56 0.39
C ILE A 29 5.82 -13.15 1.24
N ASN A 30 6.77 -12.42 0.66
CA ASN A 30 8.00 -12.04 1.36
C ASN A 30 7.78 -11.01 2.49
N CYS A 31 6.72 -10.22 2.45
CA CYS A 31 6.47 -9.16 3.42
C CYS A 31 5.39 -9.52 4.46
N TRP A 32 4.38 -10.29 4.08
CA TRP A 32 3.17 -10.53 4.89
C TRP A 32 3.03 -11.98 5.36
N SER A 33 3.84 -12.93 4.88
CA SER A 33 3.77 -14.33 5.34
C SER A 33 4.49 -14.54 6.67
N ASN A 34 4.20 -15.65 7.34
CA ASN A 34 4.95 -16.15 8.50
C ASN A 34 6.47 -16.16 8.32
N ARG A 35 7.00 -16.48 7.12
CA ARG A 35 8.45 -16.41 6.84
C ARG A 35 9.05 -15.03 7.01
N ALA A 36 8.23 -13.99 6.95
CA ALA A 36 8.66 -12.63 7.11
C ALA A 36 8.79 -12.24 8.61
N PHE A 37 8.20 -13.02 9.52
CA PHE A 37 8.14 -12.74 10.97
C PHE A 37 8.89 -13.78 11.81
N GLU A 38 9.03 -15.01 11.30
CA GLU A 38 9.61 -16.13 12.01
C GLU A 38 10.84 -16.65 11.24
N GLU A 39 11.92 -16.99 11.96
CA GLU A 39 13.03 -17.78 11.42
C GLU A 39 12.54 -19.21 11.17
N MET A 40 11.89 -19.41 10.02
CA MET A 40 11.38 -20.72 9.65
C MET A 40 12.37 -21.49 8.78
N GLU A 41 12.45 -22.79 9.03
CA GLU A 41 13.14 -23.72 8.13
C GLU A 41 12.56 -23.63 6.71
N THR A 42 13.44 -23.79 5.71
CA THR A 42 13.10 -23.57 4.29
C THR A 42 12.00 -24.49 3.75
N GLU A 43 11.73 -25.61 4.42
CA GLU A 43 10.71 -26.61 4.06
C GLU A 43 9.33 -26.34 4.68
N SER A 44 9.22 -25.38 5.61
CA SER A 44 7.95 -25.08 6.26
C SER A 44 6.94 -24.42 5.31
N ASP A 45 5.66 -24.81 5.47
CA ASP A 45 4.53 -24.25 4.73
C ASP A 45 4.47 -22.71 4.87
N ILE A 46 4.15 -22.04 3.76
CA ILE A 46 3.99 -20.58 3.73
C ILE A 46 2.52 -20.23 3.89
N TRP A 47 2.19 -19.38 4.86
CA TRP A 47 0.86 -18.81 5.00
C TRP A 47 0.92 -17.33 5.38
N LEU A 48 -0.16 -16.61 5.10
CA LEU A 48 -0.29 -15.19 5.46
C LEU A 48 -0.28 -15.03 6.98
N SER A 49 0.61 -14.17 7.51
CA SER A 49 0.80 -13.97 8.94
C SER A 49 -0.48 -13.42 9.58
N ARG A 50 -1.01 -14.16 10.56
CA ARG A 50 -2.16 -13.72 11.35
C ARG A 50 -1.81 -12.52 12.23
N GLU A 51 -0.56 -12.47 12.69
CA GLU A 51 -0.05 -11.35 13.47
C GLU A 51 -0.02 -10.07 12.62
N PHE A 52 0.51 -10.15 11.39
CA PHE A 52 0.48 -9.02 10.46
C PHE A 52 -0.93 -8.47 10.25
N LEU A 53 -1.87 -9.35 9.90
CA LEU A 53 -3.26 -8.97 9.67
C LEU A 53 -3.94 -8.45 10.94
N ALA A 54 -3.60 -8.99 12.12
CA ALA A 54 -4.18 -8.53 13.37
C ALA A 54 -3.65 -7.15 13.77
N SER A 55 -2.36 -6.87 13.53
CA SER A 55 -1.68 -5.66 13.99
C SER A 55 -1.82 -4.46 13.05
N ILE A 56 -1.98 -4.67 11.73
CA ILE A 56 -2.04 -3.55 10.77
C ILE A 56 -3.18 -2.56 11.08
N LYS A 57 -4.32 -3.06 11.59
CA LYS A 57 -5.49 -2.26 11.97
C LYS A 57 -5.33 -1.48 13.29
N ASP A 58 -4.23 -1.67 14.02
CA ASP A 58 -4.03 -1.03 15.32
C ASP A 58 -3.58 0.43 15.17
N ALA A 59 -3.15 0.85 13.98
CA ALA A 59 -2.81 2.23 13.66
C ALA A 59 -4.04 3.12 13.38
N LYS A 60 -5.11 3.00 14.18
CA LYS A 60 -6.37 3.76 14.00
C LYS A 60 -6.16 5.28 13.97
N ILE A 61 -5.10 5.76 14.63
CA ILE A 61 -4.68 7.17 14.63
C ILE A 61 -4.44 7.71 13.20
N LEU A 62 -4.04 6.85 12.26
CA LEU A 62 -3.84 7.21 10.85
C LEU A 62 -5.13 7.59 10.14
N CYS A 63 -6.28 7.08 10.59
CA CYS A 63 -7.59 7.40 10.03
C CYS A 63 -8.14 8.75 10.52
N GLU A 64 -7.54 9.34 11.54
CA GLU A 64 -8.00 10.62 12.07
C GLU A 64 -7.83 11.74 11.04
N ARG A 65 -8.82 12.64 11.01
CA ARG A 65 -8.82 13.77 10.07
C ARG A 65 -7.56 14.63 10.19
N SER A 66 -7.10 14.89 11.41
CA SER A 66 -5.87 15.62 11.73
C SER A 66 -4.65 14.95 11.13
N THR A 67 -4.51 13.64 11.33
CA THR A 67 -3.36 12.84 10.85
C THR A 67 -3.30 12.81 9.33
N ILE A 68 -4.43 12.57 8.66
CA ILE A 68 -4.53 12.65 7.18
C ILE A 68 -4.18 14.06 6.68
N ASP A 69 -4.66 15.10 7.38
CA ASP A 69 -4.37 16.49 7.03
C ASP A 69 -2.90 16.85 7.22
N GLU A 70 -2.21 16.27 8.21
CA GLU A 70 -0.77 16.42 8.37
C GLU A 70 0.00 15.68 7.26
N LEU A 71 -0.37 14.43 6.97
CA LEU A 71 0.30 13.59 5.97
C LEU A 71 0.24 14.24 4.59
N LYS A 72 -0.95 14.66 4.15
CA LYS A 72 -1.10 15.31 2.84
C LYS A 72 -0.27 16.60 2.76
N ASN A 73 -0.14 17.36 3.84
CA ASN A 73 0.59 18.63 3.85
C ASN A 73 2.10 18.39 3.75
N ARG A 74 2.62 17.37 4.45
CA ARG A 74 4.01 16.92 4.32
C ARG A 74 4.31 16.44 2.91
N LEU A 75 3.45 15.57 2.36
CA LEU A 75 3.58 15.08 1.00
C LEU A 75 3.53 16.20 -0.04
N ASN A 76 2.61 17.17 0.08
CA ASN A 76 2.57 18.32 -0.82
C ASN A 76 3.90 19.09 -0.86
N ARG A 77 4.61 19.21 0.27
CA ARG A 77 5.92 19.88 0.34
C ARG A 77 7.04 19.06 -0.28
N ARG A 78 6.99 17.73 -0.18
CA ARG A 78 8.01 16.83 -0.76
C ARG A 78 7.80 16.62 -2.25
N LEU A 79 6.56 16.35 -2.64
CA LEU A 79 6.20 15.90 -3.99
C LEU A 79 6.34 16.99 -5.05
N ILE A 80 6.24 18.27 -4.67
CA ILE A 80 6.41 19.39 -5.60
C ILE A 80 7.78 19.40 -6.30
N SER A 81 8.83 18.91 -5.63
CA SER A 81 10.18 18.90 -6.18
C SER A 81 10.59 17.58 -6.83
N VAL A 82 9.79 16.53 -6.71
CA VAL A 82 10.16 15.18 -7.18
C VAL A 82 9.26 14.62 -8.27
N LEU A 83 7.97 14.98 -8.27
CA LEU A 83 7.02 14.53 -9.27
C LEU A 83 7.07 15.40 -10.52
N SER A 84 6.68 14.83 -11.66
CA SER A 84 6.41 15.59 -12.86
C SER A 84 5.29 16.63 -12.62
N PRO A 85 5.27 17.77 -13.34
CA PRO A 85 4.27 18.83 -13.10
C PRO A 85 2.82 18.34 -13.24
N ALA A 86 2.54 17.46 -14.21
CA ALA A 86 1.21 16.89 -14.42
C ALA A 86 0.78 15.99 -13.25
N ALA A 87 1.66 15.07 -12.82
CA ALA A 87 1.40 14.19 -11.69
C ALA A 87 1.23 14.99 -10.38
N PHE A 88 2.04 16.03 -10.15
CA PHE A 88 1.92 16.88 -8.97
C PHE A 88 0.59 17.65 -8.94
N ILE A 89 0.13 18.20 -10.07
CA ILE A 89 -1.17 18.89 -10.13
C ILE A 89 -2.30 17.91 -9.80
N ASN A 90 -2.29 16.72 -10.40
CA ASN A 90 -3.27 15.68 -10.11
C ASN A 90 -3.22 15.24 -8.63
N PHE A 91 -2.02 15.03 -8.07
CA PHE A 91 -1.85 14.76 -6.65
C PHE A 91 -2.43 15.87 -5.79
N LYS A 92 -2.09 17.14 -6.06
CA LYS A 92 -2.51 18.27 -5.25
C LYS A 92 -4.04 18.37 -5.18
N CYS A 93 -4.73 18.20 -6.31
CA CYS A 93 -6.19 18.18 -6.40
C CYS A 93 -6.82 17.04 -5.58
N ASN A 94 -6.14 15.89 -5.49
CA ASN A 94 -6.68 14.66 -4.89
C ASN A 94 -5.94 14.20 -3.62
N SER A 95 -5.07 15.04 -3.05
CA SER A 95 -4.06 14.64 -2.06
C SER A 95 -4.65 13.97 -0.82
N ARG A 96 -5.78 14.49 -0.32
CA ARG A 96 -6.53 13.89 0.79
C ARG A 96 -7.08 12.51 0.42
N SER A 97 -7.58 12.35 -0.80
CA SER A 97 -8.13 11.08 -1.30
C SER A 97 -7.05 10.02 -1.37
N TYR A 98 -5.91 10.32 -2.00
CA TYR A 98 -4.77 9.40 -2.08
C TYR A 98 -4.31 8.94 -0.70
N CYS A 99 -4.09 9.87 0.24
CA CYS A 99 -3.68 9.51 1.61
C CYS A 99 -4.69 8.59 2.29
N LYS A 100 -5.99 8.93 2.19
CA LYS A 100 -7.06 8.16 2.83
C LYS A 100 -7.19 6.76 2.23
N VAL A 101 -7.15 6.63 0.90
CA VAL A 101 -7.26 5.34 0.21
C VAL A 101 -6.14 4.41 0.64
N VAL A 102 -4.88 4.86 0.60
CA VAL A 102 -3.75 4.00 0.96
C VAL A 102 -3.83 3.53 2.42
N ILE A 103 -4.22 4.41 3.33
CA ILE A 103 -4.40 4.05 4.74
C ILE A 103 -5.58 3.08 4.90
N ASN A 104 -6.71 3.35 4.28
CA ASN A 104 -7.92 2.52 4.40
C ASN A 104 -7.69 1.09 3.89
N ILE A 105 -7.10 0.93 2.71
CA ILE A 105 -6.77 -0.40 2.15
C ILE A 105 -5.95 -1.20 3.18
N GLY A 106 -4.92 -0.60 3.79
CA GLY A 106 -4.10 -1.24 4.82
C GLY A 106 -4.87 -1.60 6.08
N MET A 107 -5.68 -0.67 6.60
CA MET A 107 -6.51 -0.89 7.80
C MET A 107 -7.54 -2.02 7.61
N GLU A 108 -8.00 -2.20 6.38
CA GLU A 108 -9.07 -3.14 6.02
C GLU A 108 -8.54 -4.53 5.66
N LEU A 109 -7.23 -4.72 5.43
CA LEU A 109 -6.62 -6.03 5.12
C LEU A 109 -6.94 -7.14 6.11
N SER A 110 -7.16 -6.80 7.38
CA SER A 110 -7.56 -7.77 8.42
C SER A 110 -8.91 -8.44 8.13
N GLN A 111 -9.74 -7.81 7.29
CA GLN A 111 -11.02 -8.33 6.87
C GLN A 111 -10.83 -9.20 5.63
N GLY A 112 -11.18 -10.49 5.76
CA GLY A 112 -10.95 -11.45 4.68
C GLY A 112 -11.69 -11.15 3.37
N ARG A 113 -12.68 -10.25 3.34
CA ARG A 113 -13.30 -9.75 2.10
C ARG A 113 -12.39 -8.73 1.42
N GLU A 114 -12.04 -7.67 2.12
CA GLU A 114 -11.20 -6.57 1.63
C GLU A 114 -9.81 -7.07 1.19
N LEU A 115 -9.26 -8.07 1.87
CA LEU A 115 -8.04 -8.74 1.42
C LEU A 115 -8.21 -9.36 0.02
N ARG A 116 -9.37 -9.90 -0.35
CA ARG A 116 -9.60 -10.47 -1.69
C ARG A 116 -9.69 -9.40 -2.77
N ASP A 117 -10.18 -8.22 -2.39
CA ASP A 117 -10.43 -7.09 -3.28
C ASP A 117 -9.21 -6.14 -3.38
N PHE A 118 -8.15 -6.38 -2.61
CA PHE A 118 -6.93 -5.56 -2.57
C PHE A 118 -6.42 -5.05 -3.94
N PHE A 119 -6.29 -5.94 -4.93
CA PHE A 119 -5.82 -5.54 -6.27
C PHE A 119 -6.85 -4.68 -7.01
N VAL A 120 -8.13 -4.96 -6.82
CA VAL A 120 -9.23 -4.20 -7.40
C VAL A 120 -9.28 -2.81 -6.78
N ASP A 121 -9.12 -2.70 -5.45
CA ASP A 121 -9.10 -1.42 -4.75
C ASP A 121 -7.93 -0.54 -5.16
N ILE A 122 -6.73 -1.14 -5.33
CA ILE A 122 -5.58 -0.44 -5.91
C ILE A 122 -5.91 0.06 -7.31
N PHE A 123 -6.46 -0.79 -8.16
CA PHE A 123 -6.73 -0.41 -9.54
C PHE A 123 -7.72 0.75 -9.62
N GLU A 124 -8.84 0.65 -8.91
CA GLU A 124 -9.92 1.64 -8.97
C GLU A 124 -9.53 2.97 -8.33
N ASN A 125 -8.89 2.91 -7.16
CA ASN A 125 -8.70 4.11 -6.33
C ASN A 125 -7.33 4.75 -6.50
N ILE A 126 -6.38 4.06 -7.15
CA ILE A 126 -5.02 4.57 -7.38
C ILE A 126 -4.68 4.57 -8.86
N ILE A 127 -4.74 3.42 -9.53
CA ILE A 127 -4.25 3.29 -10.93
C ILE A 127 -5.07 4.13 -11.90
N ILE A 128 -6.41 4.07 -11.84
CA ILE A 128 -7.28 4.88 -12.70
C ILE A 128 -7.00 6.39 -12.51
N PRO A 129 -7.04 6.96 -11.29
CA PRO A 129 -6.70 8.36 -11.06
C PRO A 129 -5.29 8.76 -11.50
N CYS A 130 -4.31 7.86 -11.34
CA CYS A 130 -2.94 8.09 -11.78
C CYS A 130 -2.83 8.12 -13.31
N HIS A 131 -3.54 7.24 -14.01
CA HIS A 131 -3.59 7.23 -15.47
C HIS A 131 -4.23 8.53 -16.00
N GLU A 132 -5.36 8.97 -15.41
CA GLU A 132 -5.99 10.26 -15.73
C GLU A 132 -5.05 11.45 -15.47
N GLY A 133 -4.25 11.36 -14.40
CA GLY A 133 -3.22 12.33 -14.05
C GLY A 133 -1.92 12.23 -14.84
N ARG A 134 -1.82 11.29 -15.80
CA ARG A 134 -0.61 11.01 -16.60
C ARG A 134 0.63 10.72 -15.75
N TRP A 135 0.44 10.02 -14.64
CA TRP A 135 1.54 9.58 -13.81
C TRP A 135 2.39 8.58 -14.56
N THR A 136 3.69 8.61 -14.35
CA THR A 136 4.62 7.58 -14.82
C THR A 136 4.90 6.57 -13.71
N LYS A 137 5.46 5.41 -14.06
CA LYS A 137 5.96 4.44 -13.06
C LYS A 137 7.00 5.07 -12.12
N ASP A 138 7.80 5.98 -12.63
CA ASP A 138 8.80 6.71 -11.83
C ASP A 138 8.12 7.70 -10.84
N ASP A 139 7.10 8.42 -11.28
CA ASP A 139 6.29 9.29 -10.40
C ASP A 139 5.64 8.48 -9.27
N LEU A 140 5.04 7.32 -9.57
CA LEU A 140 4.46 6.44 -8.55
C LEU A 140 5.51 5.94 -7.55
N ARG A 141 6.68 5.49 -8.03
CA ARG A 141 7.77 5.06 -7.14
C ARG A 141 8.21 6.16 -6.19
N LYS A 142 8.38 7.39 -6.70
CA LYS A 142 8.74 8.56 -5.89
C LYS A 142 7.64 8.92 -4.89
N PHE A 143 6.38 8.88 -5.31
CA PHE A 143 5.24 9.10 -4.43
C PHE A 143 5.21 8.09 -3.27
N CYS A 144 5.31 6.80 -3.60
CA CYS A 144 5.29 5.73 -2.60
C CYS A 144 6.49 5.82 -1.65
N PHE A 145 7.67 6.18 -2.14
CA PHE A 145 8.86 6.38 -1.32
C PHE A 145 8.66 7.51 -0.29
N GLU A 146 8.18 8.68 -0.73
CA GLU A 146 7.91 9.80 0.18
C GLU A 146 6.75 9.49 1.13
N LEU A 147 5.73 8.75 0.67
CA LEU A 147 4.62 8.27 1.51
C LEU A 147 5.12 7.36 2.64
N MET A 148 5.93 6.36 2.31
CA MET A 148 6.49 5.41 3.28
C MET A 148 7.34 6.12 4.33
N LYS A 149 8.19 7.06 3.89
CA LYS A 149 9.02 7.86 4.77
C LYS A 149 8.21 8.74 5.72
N GLU A 150 7.28 9.54 5.19
CA GLU A 150 6.50 10.47 6.01
C GLU A 150 5.53 9.73 6.94
N LEU A 151 4.99 8.57 6.54
CA LEU A 151 4.13 7.75 7.39
C LEU A 151 4.93 7.10 8.54
N SER A 152 6.11 6.55 8.25
CA SER A 152 7.03 6.03 9.28
C SER A 152 7.39 7.10 10.30
N ASP A 153 7.83 8.28 9.84
CA ASP A 153 8.18 9.41 10.70
C ASP A 153 6.99 9.86 11.57
N MET A 154 5.78 9.81 11.01
CA MET A 154 4.56 10.17 11.73
C MET A 154 4.21 9.14 12.81
N LEU A 155 4.23 7.85 12.50
CA LEU A 155 3.96 6.79 13.47
C LEU A 155 4.95 6.84 14.64
N LEU A 156 6.24 7.06 14.35
CA LEU A 156 7.28 7.24 15.38
C LEU A 156 7.02 8.47 16.25
N LYS A 157 6.63 9.62 15.65
CA LYS A 157 6.28 10.84 16.40
C LYS A 157 5.04 10.67 17.28
N LEU A 158 4.09 9.85 16.84
CA LEU A 158 2.89 9.48 17.58
C LEU A 158 3.16 8.41 18.65
N LYS A 159 4.44 8.09 18.91
CA LYS A 159 4.88 7.10 19.91
C LYS A 159 4.25 5.72 19.71
N GLN A 160 3.97 5.36 18.46
CA GLN A 160 3.57 3.99 18.13
C GLN A 160 4.76 3.06 18.29
N ASP A 161 4.49 1.79 18.60
CA ASP A 161 5.53 0.77 18.71
C ASP A 161 6.29 0.65 17.38
N SER A 162 7.60 0.48 17.49
CA SER A 162 8.50 0.05 16.40
C SER A 162 7.96 -1.13 15.59
N PHE A 163 7.27 -2.06 16.25
CA PHE A 163 6.61 -3.18 15.57
C PHE A 163 5.52 -2.71 14.61
N LEU A 164 4.64 -1.80 15.05
CA LEU A 164 3.57 -1.27 14.21
C LEU A 164 4.14 -0.47 13.02
N VAL A 165 5.24 0.27 13.23
CA VAL A 165 5.96 0.95 12.15
C VAL A 165 6.46 -0.06 11.10
N ASP A 166 7.05 -1.18 11.53
CA ASP A 166 7.52 -2.24 10.63
C ASP A 166 6.36 -2.88 9.85
N ILE A 167 5.23 -3.15 10.51
CA ILE A 167 4.01 -3.66 9.87
C ILE A 167 3.54 -2.74 8.73
N TRP A 168 3.48 -1.43 8.98
CA TRP A 168 3.08 -0.45 7.96
C TRP A 168 4.10 -0.31 6.83
N ASN A 169 5.40 -0.41 7.14
CA ASN A 169 6.44 -0.41 6.12
C ASN A 169 6.34 -1.62 5.20
N ARG A 170 6.10 -2.82 5.73
CA ARG A 170 5.88 -4.04 4.95
C ARG A 170 4.63 -3.94 4.08
N TYR A 171 3.56 -3.36 4.60
CA TYR A 171 2.36 -3.07 3.81
C TYR A 171 2.67 -2.12 2.64
N LEU A 172 3.32 -1.00 2.91
CA LEU A 172 3.63 0.00 1.88
C LEU A 172 4.64 -0.50 0.85
N ASP A 173 5.56 -1.37 1.24
CA ASP A 173 6.53 -1.98 0.32
C ASP A 173 5.82 -2.88 -0.72
N VAL A 174 4.87 -3.71 -0.27
CA VAL A 174 4.00 -4.49 -1.17
C VAL A 174 3.15 -3.56 -2.03
N PHE A 175 2.49 -2.57 -1.41
CA PHE A 175 1.65 -1.60 -2.12
C PHE A 175 2.44 -0.91 -3.25
N THR A 176 3.68 -0.48 -2.98
CA THR A 176 4.57 0.17 -3.94
C THR A 176 4.86 -0.71 -5.15
N VAL A 177 5.19 -1.98 -4.92
CA VAL A 177 5.44 -2.94 -6.00
C VAL A 177 4.16 -3.14 -6.82
N CYS A 178 3.01 -3.32 -6.15
CA CYS A 178 1.74 -3.53 -6.83
C CYS A 178 1.36 -2.34 -7.71
N VAL A 179 1.36 -1.11 -7.17
CA VAL A 179 0.96 0.07 -7.96
C VAL A 179 1.91 0.33 -9.14
N THR A 180 3.21 0.05 -8.96
CA THR A 180 4.21 0.25 -10.01
C THR A 180 4.06 -0.79 -11.12
N GLN A 181 3.73 -2.03 -10.77
CA GLN A 181 3.53 -3.09 -11.73
C GLN A 181 2.23 -2.89 -12.51
N MET A 182 1.20 -2.40 -11.84
CA MET A 182 -0.15 -2.28 -12.38
C MET A 182 -0.40 -1.00 -13.17
N LEU A 183 0.39 0.06 -13.00
CA LEU A 183 0.32 1.26 -13.85
C LEU A 183 0.85 0.96 -15.27
#